data_AF-A0A0E3BUQ9-F1
#
_entry.id   AF-A0A0E3BUQ9-F1
#
_cell.length_a   1.000
_cell.length_b   1.000
_cell.length_c   1.000
_cell.angle_alpha   90.00
_cell.angle_beta   90.00
_cell.angle_gamma   90.00
#
_symmetry.space_group_name_H-M   'P 1'
#
loop_
_entity.id
_entity.type
_entity.pdbx_description
1 polymer ?
#
loop_
_entity_poly.entity_id
_entity_poly.type
_entity_poly.pdbx_seq_one_letter_code
_entity_poly.pdbx_strand_id
1 'polypeptide(L)'
;MIRRNWNRFRASNFLEAVRACKDFGLERHGRTVARIADHAGATEDTMYKWIATGRIPGILIPTYEMACGAHFISDWLATSAGRMVIPMPTGRKATEAELLQISEDCAASMRKLAAFYADPSKADTTELMELLQRHLEQVAFHHHNVGRYQTPELEFGA
;
A
#
# COMPACT_ATOMS: atom_id res chain seq x y z
N MET A 1 -14.12 -13.19 -15.53
CA MET A 1 -13.42 -12.95 -14.24
C MET A 1 -13.79 -11.55 -13.79
N ILE A 2 -14.37 -11.37 -12.60
CA ILE A 2 -14.75 -10.03 -12.11
C ILE A 2 -13.45 -9.24 -11.91
N ARG A 3 -13.31 -8.10 -12.59
CA ARG A 3 -12.17 -7.19 -12.39
C ARG A 3 -12.18 -6.72 -10.94
N ARG A 4 -11.16 -7.09 -10.17
CA ARG A 4 -11.02 -6.63 -8.79
C ARG A 4 -10.54 -5.17 -8.81
N ASN A 5 -11.13 -4.33 -7.95
CA ASN A 5 -10.62 -2.99 -7.74
C ASN A 5 -9.41 -3.06 -6.80
N TRP A 6 -8.22 -3.18 -7.38
CA TRP A 6 -6.96 -3.33 -6.65
C TRP A 6 -6.64 -2.18 -5.69
N ASN A 7 -7.13 -0.97 -5.94
CA ASN A 7 -6.87 0.18 -5.06
C ASN A 7 -7.57 0.03 -3.71
N ARG A 8 -8.75 -0.58 -3.70
CA ARG A 8 -9.57 -0.83 -2.50
C ARG A 8 -9.42 -2.23 -1.94
N PHE A 9 -8.69 -3.10 -2.64
CA PHE A 9 -8.55 -4.49 -2.22
C PHE A 9 -7.77 -4.56 -0.90
N ARG A 10 -8.30 -5.37 0.03
CA ARG A 10 -7.65 -5.75 1.28
C ARG A 10 -7.87 -7.25 1.45
N ALA A 11 -6.78 -7.97 1.72
CA ALA A 11 -6.85 -9.41 1.92
C ALA A 11 -7.43 -9.73 3.30
N SER A 12 -8.28 -10.75 3.37
CA SER A 12 -8.89 -11.20 4.64
C SER A 12 -7.97 -12.16 5.40
N ASN A 13 -7.07 -12.85 4.69
CA ASN A 13 -6.10 -13.80 5.24
C ASN A 13 -4.80 -13.80 4.41
N PHE A 14 -3.73 -14.36 4.98
CA PHE A 14 -2.41 -14.41 4.34
C PHE A 14 -2.44 -15.08 2.96
N LEU A 15 -3.15 -16.20 2.82
CA LEU A 15 -3.23 -16.93 1.56
C LEU A 15 -3.92 -16.10 0.46
N GLU A 16 -4.95 -15.35 0.82
CA GLU A 16 -5.59 -14.41 -0.09
C GLU A 16 -4.63 -13.30 -0.52
N ALA A 17 -3.82 -12.76 0.40
CA ALA A 17 -2.81 -11.75 0.09
C ALA A 17 -1.77 -12.28 -0.92
N VAL A 18 -1.27 -13.50 -0.71
CA VAL A 18 -0.34 -14.16 -1.63
C VAL A 18 -0.93 -14.29 -3.03
N ARG A 19 -2.17 -14.81 -3.13
CA ARG A 19 -2.86 -14.99 -4.41
C ARG A 19 -3.16 -13.66 -5.09
N ALA A 20 -3.55 -12.65 -4.32
CA ALA A 20 -3.80 -11.31 -4.81
C ALA A 20 -2.57 -10.68 -5.46
N CYS A 21 -1.37 -10.86 -4.90
CA CYS A 21 -0.12 -10.39 -5.53
C CYS A 21 0.07 -11.03 -6.91
N LYS A 22 -0.12 -12.35 -7.03
CA LYS A 22 -0.01 -13.06 -8.31
C LYS A 22 -1.08 -12.60 -9.31
N ASP A 23 -2.32 -12.46 -8.86
CA ASP A 23 -3.43 -12.02 -9.74
C ASP A 23 -3.23 -10.58 -10.22
N PHE A 24 -2.74 -9.69 -9.35
CA PHE A 24 -2.36 -8.32 -9.72
C PHE A 24 -1.23 -8.31 -10.75
N GLY A 25 -0.17 -9.09 -10.52
CA GLY A 25 0.95 -9.20 -11.45
C GLY A 25 0.53 -9.70 -12.83
N LEU A 26 -0.41 -10.65 -12.88
CA LEU A 26 -0.98 -11.13 -14.13
C LEU A 26 -1.86 -10.06 -14.81
N GLU A 27 -2.78 -9.43 -14.08
CA GLU A 27 -3.74 -8.48 -14.66
C GLU A 27 -3.10 -7.15 -15.08
N ARG A 28 -2.17 -6.62 -14.28
CA ARG A 28 -1.56 -5.30 -14.50
C ARG A 28 -0.28 -5.34 -15.32
N HIS A 29 0.47 -6.44 -15.23
CA HIS A 29 1.79 -6.54 -15.83
C HIS A 29 1.94 -7.74 -16.78
N GLY A 30 0.90 -8.56 -16.97
CA GLY A 30 0.96 -9.74 -17.84
C GLY A 30 1.98 -10.79 -17.37
N ARG A 31 2.35 -10.79 -16.08
CA ARG A 31 3.40 -11.68 -15.56
C ARG A 31 2.81 -13.06 -15.26
N THR A 32 3.35 -14.08 -15.93
CA THR A 32 3.04 -15.49 -15.64
C THR A 32 3.71 -15.94 -14.33
N VAL A 33 3.26 -17.07 -13.78
CA VAL A 33 3.85 -17.63 -12.55
C VAL A 33 5.33 -17.96 -12.77
N ALA A 34 5.69 -18.54 -13.92
CA ALA A 34 7.09 -18.75 -14.32
C ALA A 34 7.91 -17.45 -14.22
N ARG A 35 7.41 -16.35 -14.82
CA ARG A 35 8.13 -15.06 -14.81
C ARG A 35 8.26 -14.45 -13.42
N ILE A 36 7.22 -14.60 -12.57
CA ILE A 36 7.28 -14.18 -11.18
C ILE A 36 8.32 -15.01 -10.41
N ALA A 37 8.38 -16.32 -10.66
CA ALA A 37 9.34 -17.22 -10.04
C ALA A 37 10.79 -16.85 -10.41
N ASP A 38 11.06 -16.59 -11.70
CA ASP A 38 12.37 -16.14 -12.17
C ASP A 38 12.83 -14.84 -11.48
N HIS A 39 11.94 -13.85 -11.37
CA HIS A 39 12.24 -12.59 -10.70
C HIS A 39 12.38 -12.73 -9.18
N ALA A 40 11.64 -13.64 -8.56
CA ALA A 40 11.71 -13.90 -7.13
C ALA A 40 12.89 -14.81 -6.72
N GLY A 41 13.61 -15.39 -7.69
CA GLY A 41 14.72 -16.32 -7.45
C GLY A 41 14.26 -17.72 -7.01
N ALA A 42 13.11 -18.18 -7.52
CA ALA A 42 12.52 -19.48 -7.20
C ALA A 42 12.17 -20.26 -8.48
N THR A 43 12.06 -21.58 -8.36
CA THR A 43 11.52 -22.41 -9.45
C THR A 43 10.00 -22.23 -9.56
N GLU A 44 9.44 -22.42 -10.75
CA GLU A 44 7.98 -22.37 -10.97
C GLU A 44 7.19 -23.33 -10.06
N ASP A 45 7.66 -24.57 -9.86
CA ASP A 45 7.00 -25.55 -8.98
C ASP A 45 6.90 -25.07 -7.53
N THR A 46 8.00 -24.52 -7.02
CA THR A 46 8.06 -23.92 -5.68
C THR A 46 7.09 -22.74 -5.57
N MET A 47 7.00 -21.91 -6.61
CA MET A 47 6.08 -20.78 -6.65
C MET A 47 4.61 -21.22 -6.59
N TYR A 48 4.23 -22.25 -7.37
CA TYR A 48 2.88 -22.82 -7.28
C TYR A 48 2.59 -23.37 -5.89
N LYS A 49 3.55 -24.06 -5.26
CA LYS A 49 3.40 -24.58 -3.90
C LYS A 49 3.18 -23.46 -2.89
N TRP A 50 3.92 -22.36 -3.00
CA TRP A 50 3.74 -21.18 -2.16
C TRP A 50 2.37 -20.53 -2.35
N ILE A 51 1.93 -20.32 -3.59
CA ILE A 51 0.62 -19.72 -3.90
C ILE A 51 -0.54 -20.62 -3.46
N ALA A 52 -0.35 -21.94 -3.51
CA ALA A 52 -1.34 -22.91 -3.07
C ALA A 52 -1.48 -22.94 -1.54
N THR A 53 -0.36 -22.90 -0.82
CA THR A 53 -0.31 -23.14 0.65
C THR A 53 -0.19 -21.88 1.50
N GLY A 54 0.25 -20.76 0.93
CA GLY A 54 0.60 -19.54 1.66
C GLY A 54 1.89 -19.69 2.47
N ARG A 55 2.71 -20.72 2.23
CA ARG A 55 3.96 -20.95 2.98
C ARG A 55 5.16 -20.41 2.22
N ILE A 56 5.26 -19.09 2.13
CA ILE A 56 6.43 -18.40 1.56
C ILE A 56 7.47 -18.19 2.67
N PRO A 57 8.76 -18.50 2.44
CA PRO A 57 9.83 -18.10 3.35
C PRO A 57 9.84 -16.59 3.54
N GLY A 58 9.82 -16.10 4.79
CA GLY A 58 9.69 -14.66 5.08
C GLY A 58 10.71 -13.78 4.36
N ILE A 59 11.94 -14.27 4.18
CA ILE A 59 13.01 -13.58 3.44
C ILE A 59 12.71 -13.36 1.94
N LEU A 60 11.80 -14.14 1.36
CA LEU A 60 11.41 -14.05 -0.05
C LEU A 60 10.11 -13.29 -0.28
N ILE A 61 9.43 -12.83 0.79
CA ILE A 61 8.25 -11.96 0.64
C ILE A 61 8.60 -10.68 -0.13
N PRO A 62 9.69 -9.95 0.18
CA PRO A 62 10.01 -8.72 -0.55
C PRO A 62 10.27 -8.95 -2.04
N THR A 63 11.01 -10.01 -2.40
CA THR A 63 11.31 -10.32 -3.81
C THR A 63 10.06 -10.78 -4.56
N TYR A 64 9.21 -11.57 -3.92
CA TYR A 64 7.92 -11.98 -4.48
C TYR A 64 7.00 -10.79 -4.73
N GLU A 65 6.82 -9.92 -3.74
CA GLU A 65 5.96 -8.72 -3.88
C GLU A 65 6.49 -7.77 -4.95
N MET A 66 7.80 -7.58 -5.03
CA MET A 66 8.46 -6.80 -6.09
C MET A 66 8.26 -7.44 -7.48
N ALA A 67 8.38 -8.76 -7.58
CA ALA A 67 8.12 -9.53 -8.79
C ALA A 67 6.64 -9.49 -9.21
N CYS A 68 5.71 -9.31 -8.26
CA CYS A 68 4.29 -9.09 -8.54
C CYS A 68 3.95 -7.62 -8.84
N GLY A 69 4.72 -6.66 -8.30
CA GLY A 69 4.43 -5.23 -8.35
C GLY A 69 3.38 -4.77 -7.33
N ALA A 70 3.11 -5.55 -6.28
CA ALA A 70 2.11 -5.25 -5.26
C ALA A 70 2.50 -5.80 -3.88
N HIS A 71 2.16 -5.08 -2.82
CA HIS A 71 2.59 -5.31 -1.44
C HIS A 71 1.49 -5.87 -0.52
N PHE A 72 0.57 -6.69 -1.05
CA PHE A 72 -0.59 -7.15 -0.27
C PHE A 72 -0.22 -8.07 0.91
N ILE A 73 0.91 -8.80 0.84
CA ILE A 73 1.37 -9.64 1.95
C ILE A 73 1.86 -8.76 3.09
N SER A 74 2.69 -7.76 2.78
CA SER A 74 3.20 -6.78 3.73
C SER A 74 2.07 -5.98 4.37
N ASP A 75 1.09 -5.53 3.57
CA ASP A 75 -0.11 -4.85 4.06
C ASP A 75 -0.91 -5.73 5.03
N TRP A 76 -1.10 -7.01 4.69
CA TRP A 76 -1.82 -7.95 5.55
C TRP A 76 -1.06 -8.25 6.84
N LEU A 77 0.27 -8.43 6.78
CA LEU A 77 1.11 -8.68 7.96
C LEU A 77 1.07 -7.50 8.93
N ALA A 78 1.11 -6.27 8.41
CA ALA A 78 0.99 -5.08 9.25
C ALA A 78 -0.42 -4.94 9.83
N THR A 79 -1.45 -5.05 9.00
CA THR A 79 -2.85 -4.90 9.44
C THR A 79 -3.25 -5.96 10.46
N SER A 80 -2.83 -7.21 10.27
CA SER A 80 -3.08 -8.30 11.24
C SER A 80 -2.36 -8.09 12.57
N ALA A 81 -1.27 -7.33 12.59
CA ALA A 81 -0.58 -6.88 13.80
C ALA A 81 -1.17 -5.58 14.39
N GLY A 82 -2.29 -5.08 13.88
CA GLY A 82 -2.88 -3.81 14.30
C GLY A 82 -2.06 -2.58 13.92
N ARG A 83 -1.16 -2.72 12.94
CA ARG A 83 -0.33 -1.63 12.41
C ARG A 83 -0.90 -1.12 11.10
N MET A 84 -0.68 0.16 10.83
CA MET A 84 -1.03 0.79 9.58
C MET A 84 0.22 0.95 8.71
N VAL A 85 0.10 0.60 7.43
CA VAL A 85 1.12 0.87 6.41
C VAL A 85 0.62 2.00 5.55
N ILE A 86 1.49 3.00 5.39
CA ILE A 86 1.25 4.13 4.50
C ILE A 86 2.30 4.00 3.39
N PRO A 87 1.91 3.78 2.13
CA PRO A 87 2.88 3.67 1.04
C PRO A 87 3.64 4.99 0.92
N MET A 88 4.96 4.91 1.03
CA MET A 88 5.80 6.08 0.90
C MET A 88 5.74 6.58 -0.55
N PRO A 89 5.38 7.85 -0.78
CA PRO A 89 5.32 8.41 -2.11
C PRO A 89 6.73 8.68 -2.65
N THR A 90 6.92 8.42 -3.94
CA THR A 90 8.22 8.54 -4.61
C THR A 90 8.29 9.77 -5.51
N GLY A 91 9.40 10.52 -5.45
CA GLY A 91 9.87 11.34 -6.57
C GLY A 91 9.16 12.66 -6.88
N ARG A 92 8.20 13.14 -6.06
CA ARG A 92 7.50 14.42 -6.32
C ARG A 92 7.97 15.53 -5.38
N LYS A 93 8.31 16.69 -5.94
CA LYS A 93 8.59 17.91 -5.15
C LYS A 93 7.29 18.46 -4.58
N ALA A 94 7.32 18.84 -3.30
CA ALA A 94 6.21 19.53 -2.67
C ALA A 94 5.99 20.90 -3.34
N THR A 95 4.75 21.26 -3.58
CA THR A 95 4.31 22.56 -4.11
C THR A 95 3.58 23.36 -3.04
N GLU A 96 3.54 24.70 -3.17
CA GLU A 96 2.79 25.56 -2.23
C GLU A 96 1.30 25.20 -2.16
N ALA A 97 0.70 24.81 -3.30
CA ALA A 97 -0.68 24.36 -3.36
C ALA A 97 -0.94 23.10 -2.53
N GLU A 98 0.02 22.18 -2.46
CA GLU A 98 -0.09 20.97 -1.64
C GLU A 98 0.00 21.28 -0.15
N LEU A 99 0.84 22.24 0.25
CA LEU A 99 0.93 22.69 1.64
C LEU A 99 -0.39 23.30 2.12
N LEU A 100 -1.04 24.10 1.26
CA LEU A 100 -2.37 24.64 1.55
C LEU A 100 -3.42 23.53 1.67
N GLN A 101 -3.43 22.58 0.72
CA GLN A 101 -4.37 21.45 0.73
C GLN A 101 -4.26 20.61 2.01
N ILE A 102 -3.05 20.44 2.55
CA ILE A 102 -2.86 19.67 3.80
C ILE A 102 -3.43 20.40 5.00
N SER A 103 -3.26 21.72 5.06
CA SER A 103 -3.87 22.54 6.12
C SER A 103 -5.39 22.43 6.07
N GLU A 104 -5.97 22.50 4.87
CA GLU A 104 -7.41 22.34 4.65
C GLU A 104 -7.91 20.94 5.02
N ASP A 105 -7.23 19.89 4.57
CA ASP A 105 -7.57 18.50 4.85
C ASP A 105 -7.42 18.17 6.35
N CYS A 106 -6.41 18.73 7.02
CA CYS A 106 -6.25 18.64 8.47
C CYS A 106 -7.43 19.29 9.19
N ALA A 107 -7.76 20.53 8.85
CA ALA A 107 -8.87 21.25 9.46
C ALA A 107 -10.22 20.54 9.20
N ALA A 108 -10.42 20.01 8.00
CA ALA A 108 -11.60 19.23 7.65
C ALA A 108 -11.69 17.92 8.44
N SER A 109 -10.57 17.20 8.56
CA SER A 109 -10.46 15.96 9.36
C SER A 109 -10.82 16.21 10.81
N MET A 110 -10.25 17.26 11.41
CA MET A 110 -10.53 17.64 12.80
C MET A 110 -11.98 18.05 13.02
N ARG A 111 -12.58 18.80 12.09
CA ARG A 111 -14.02 19.15 12.15
C ARG A 111 -14.93 17.94 12.08
N LYS A 112 -14.70 17.02 11.13
CA LYS A 112 -15.51 15.81 11.01
C LYS A 112 -15.29 14.85 12.19
N LEU A 113 -14.07 14.76 12.73
CA LEU A 113 -13.80 14.01 13.96
C LEU A 113 -14.58 14.59 15.16
N ALA A 114 -14.56 15.91 15.34
CA ALA A 114 -15.32 16.56 16.41
C ALA A 114 -16.82 16.31 16.27
N ALA A 115 -17.36 16.38 15.05
CA ALA A 115 -18.76 16.06 14.78
C ALA A 115 -19.08 14.58 15.05
N PHE A 116 -18.20 13.66 14.65
CA PHE A 116 -18.33 12.22 14.92
C PHE A 116 -18.36 11.93 16.42
N TYR A 117 -17.47 12.52 17.21
CA TYR A 117 -17.46 12.31 18.66
C TYR A 117 -18.62 13.01 19.39
N ALA A 118 -19.20 14.07 18.81
CA ALA A 118 -20.41 14.71 19.35
C ALA A 118 -21.66 13.86 19.11
N ASP A 119 -21.81 13.25 17.92
CA ASP A 119 -22.91 12.34 17.59
C ASP A 119 -22.49 11.33 16.51
N PRO A 120 -22.01 10.12 16.91
CA PRO A 120 -21.55 9.12 15.96
C PRO A 120 -22.63 8.64 14.98
N SER A 121 -23.91 8.77 15.34
CA SER A 121 -25.04 8.27 14.54
C SER A 121 -25.29 9.07 13.26
N LYS A 122 -24.77 10.31 13.19
CA LYS A 122 -24.98 11.23 12.05
C LYS A 122 -23.77 11.34 11.12
N ALA A 123 -22.70 10.63 11.42
CA ALA A 123 -21.46 10.71 10.66
C ALA A 123 -21.31 9.54 9.69
N ASP A 124 -20.90 9.83 8.45
CA ASP A 124 -20.44 8.81 7.53
C ASP A 124 -19.04 8.34 7.95
N THR A 125 -18.99 7.20 8.62
CA THR A 125 -17.73 6.60 9.09
C THR A 125 -16.80 6.22 7.93
N THR A 126 -17.35 5.87 6.77
CA THR A 126 -16.53 5.48 5.61
C THR A 126 -15.83 6.70 5.04
N GLU A 127 -16.57 7.79 4.84
CA GLU A 127 -16.02 9.07 4.36
C GLU A 127 -14.99 9.63 5.35
N LEU A 128 -15.26 9.56 6.66
CA LEU A 128 -14.32 10.00 7.69
C LEU A 128 -13.03 9.18 7.68
N MET A 129 -13.12 7.86 7.59
CA MET A 129 -11.95 6.98 7.50
C MET A 129 -11.12 7.26 6.24
N GLU A 130 -11.77 7.45 5.08
CA GLU A 130 -11.07 7.82 3.84
C GLU A 130 -10.37 9.19 3.95
N LEU A 131 -11.00 10.17 4.61
CA LEU A 131 -10.40 11.49 4.84
C LEU A 131 -9.18 11.41 5.78
N LEU A 132 -9.30 10.68 6.90
CA LEU A 132 -8.19 10.49 7.84
C LEU A 132 -7.02 9.74 7.20
N GLN A 133 -7.29 8.69 6.41
CA GLN A 133 -6.28 7.97 5.66
C GLN A 133 -5.54 8.88 4.68
N ARG A 134 -6.27 9.71 3.92
CA ARG A 134 -5.67 10.67 2.98
C ARG A 134 -4.77 11.67 3.70
N HIS A 135 -5.21 12.18 4.85
CA HIS A 135 -4.41 13.11 5.64
C HIS A 135 -3.12 12.45 6.16
N LEU A 136 -3.19 11.20 6.65
CA LEU A 136 -2.02 10.44 7.07
C LEU A 136 -1.03 10.19 5.91
N GLU A 137 -1.54 9.87 4.71
CA GLU A 137 -0.74 9.73 3.48
C GLU A 137 -0.03 11.03 3.09
N GLN A 138 -0.72 12.17 3.21
CA GLN A 138 -0.12 13.48 2.97
C GLN A 138 0.97 13.79 4.01
N VAL A 139 0.73 13.56 5.29
CA VAL A 139 1.76 13.79 6.32
C VAL A 139 2.97 12.89 6.09
N ALA A 140 2.75 11.62 5.74
CA ALA A 140 3.83 10.71 5.36
C ALA A 140 4.63 11.22 4.16
N PHE A 141 3.97 11.76 3.12
CA PHE A 141 4.64 12.39 1.97
C PHE A 141 5.66 13.44 2.40
N HIS A 142 5.26 14.36 3.28
CA HIS A 142 6.15 15.40 3.76
C HIS A 142 7.23 14.87 4.68
N HIS A 143 6.91 13.90 5.55
CA HIS A 143 7.91 13.22 6.38
C HIS A 143 9.03 12.62 5.50
N HIS A 144 8.68 11.95 4.39
CA HIS A 144 9.67 11.43 3.44
C HIS A 144 10.52 12.51 2.80
N ASN A 145 9.86 13.56 2.28
CA ASN A 145 10.55 14.64 1.58
C ASN A 145 11.49 15.40 2.52
N VAL A 146 11.11 15.59 3.78
CA VAL A 146 12.00 16.15 4.82
C VAL A 146 13.14 15.17 5.10
N GLY A 147 12.86 13.87 5.23
CA GLY A 147 13.88 12.84 5.43
C GLY A 147 14.94 12.77 4.31
N ARG A 148 14.55 13.03 3.06
CA ARG A 148 15.48 13.12 1.91
C ARG A 148 16.53 14.22 2.06
N TYR A 149 16.29 15.27 2.84
CA TYR A 149 17.34 16.26 3.15
C TYR A 149 18.42 15.69 4.08
N GLN A 150 18.10 14.66 4.88
CA GLN A 150 19.07 13.98 5.74
C GLN A 150 19.89 12.93 4.96
N THR A 151 19.28 12.32 3.93
CA THR A 151 19.95 11.34 3.05
C THR A 151 19.64 11.68 1.59
N PRO A 152 20.39 12.59 0.96
CA PRO A 152 20.16 13.00 -0.42
C PRO A 152 20.22 11.79 -1.35
N GLU A 153 19.19 11.60 -2.16
CA GLU A 153 19.21 10.60 -3.23
C GLU A 153 20.27 11.01 -4.27
N LEU A 154 20.97 10.04 -4.84
CA LEU A 154 21.88 10.29 -5.96
C LEU A 154 21.06 10.84 -7.13
N GLU A 155 21.32 12.08 -7.53
CA GLU A 155 20.75 12.65 -8.75
C GLU A 155 21.35 11.92 -9.96
N PHE A 156 20.69 10.85 -10.40
CA PHE A 156 20.91 10.30 -11.72
C PHE A 156 20.17 11.21 -12.70
N GLY A 157 20.84 12.29 -13.12
CA GLY A 157 20.29 13.23 -14.10
C GLY A 157 19.80 12.52 -15.36
N ALA A 158 18.58 12.86 -15.77
CA ALA A 158 18.01 12.60 -17.09
C ALA A 158 17.22 13.83 -17.53
#